data_AF-A0A8K0L0Z5-F1
#
_entry.id   AF-A0A8K0L0Z5-F1
#
_cell.length_a   1.000
_cell.length_b   1.000
_cell.length_c   1.000
_cell.angle_alpha   90.00
_cell.angle_beta   90.00
_cell.angle_gamma   90.00
#
_symmetry.space_group_name_H-M   'P 1'
#
loop_
_entity.id
_entity.type
_entity.pdbx_description
1 polymer ?
#
loop_
_entity_poly.entity_id
_entity_poly.type
_entity_poly.pdbx_seq_one_letter_code
_entity_poly.pdbx_strand_id
1 'polypeptide(L)'
;MALVRSKRAMAVLGLLAVFLVLLVITTFQSAPPVHNVPEMRATGSKTANDVKLQGADLQGNAIMPKLGNETAKAELGRAAWKLLHTTMARFPDKPTSEESAALKAYIHLFQRLYPCGECSQHFRKIIDKFPPQVATRSTAAAWACHVHNEVNKSLDKEIFDCSNIGDFYDCGCAEDEKDAKTKGSKSSKGAKDDKSDEDDAKPAKAKADMSELQKEKLTGENGRMFDEDVLPAVIDSGDTRGG
;
A
#
# COMPACT_ATOMS: atom_id res chain seq x y z
N MET A 1 14.18 -76.79 13.80
CA MET A 1 13.75 -75.44 14.24
C MET A 1 14.40 -74.27 13.48
N ALA A 2 15.59 -74.40 12.89
CA ALA A 2 16.29 -73.28 12.22
C ALA A 2 15.61 -72.78 10.91
N LEU A 3 15.02 -73.67 10.12
CA LEU A 3 14.43 -73.33 8.81
C LEU A 3 13.16 -72.45 8.91
N VAL A 4 12.39 -72.56 10.00
CA VAL A 4 11.16 -71.77 10.23
C VAL A 4 11.48 -70.34 10.69
N ARG A 5 12.58 -70.16 11.44
CA ARG A 5 13.09 -68.83 11.82
C ARG A 5 13.59 -68.04 10.61
N SER A 6 14.25 -68.70 9.66
CA SER A 6 14.72 -68.08 8.41
C SER A 6 13.58 -67.58 7.52
N LYS A 7 12.50 -68.38 7.34
CA LYS A 7 11.34 -67.96 6.54
C LYS A 7 10.60 -66.76 7.15
N ARG A 8 10.50 -66.68 8.48
CA ARG A 8 9.91 -65.53 9.19
C ARG A 8 10.79 -64.28 9.08
N ALA A 9 12.11 -64.44 9.18
CA ALA A 9 13.06 -63.32 9.01
C ALA A 9 13.01 -62.73 7.58
N MET A 10 12.92 -63.59 6.56
CA MET A 10 12.80 -63.14 5.16
C MET A 10 11.47 -62.42 4.90
N ALA A 11 10.37 -62.88 5.50
CA ALA A 11 9.07 -62.20 5.41
C ALA A 11 9.08 -60.81 6.08
N VAL A 12 9.74 -60.69 7.24
CA VAL A 12 9.87 -59.40 7.96
C VAL A 12 10.75 -58.42 7.20
N LEU A 13 11.87 -58.88 6.62
CA LEU A 13 12.73 -58.03 5.78
C LEU A 13 12.02 -57.56 4.50
N GLY A 14 11.20 -58.42 3.88
CA GLY A 14 10.37 -58.03 2.74
C GLY A 14 9.36 -56.95 3.09
N LEU A 15 8.66 -57.08 4.22
CA LEU A 15 7.70 -56.09 4.69
C LEU A 15 8.36 -54.74 5.05
N LEU A 16 9.54 -54.76 5.66
CA LEU A 16 10.31 -53.55 5.96
C LEU A 16 10.79 -52.83 4.69
N ALA A 17 11.20 -53.58 3.66
CA ALA A 17 11.59 -53.01 2.39
C ALA A 17 10.40 -52.33 1.68
N VAL A 18 9.23 -52.97 1.69
CA VAL A 18 7.99 -52.38 1.13
C VAL A 18 7.58 -51.13 1.92
N PHE A 19 7.70 -51.16 3.25
CA PHE A 19 7.38 -50.00 4.09
C PHE A 19 8.35 -48.83 3.85
N LEU A 20 9.65 -49.09 3.69
CA LEU A 20 10.64 -48.08 3.31
C LEU A 20 10.37 -47.49 1.93
N VAL A 21 10.01 -48.32 0.95
CA VAL A 21 9.64 -47.85 -0.40
C VAL A 21 8.36 -47.01 -0.34
N LEU A 22 7.36 -47.40 0.45
CA LEU A 22 6.14 -46.60 0.63
C LEU A 22 6.42 -45.27 1.32
N LEU A 23 7.27 -45.26 2.36
CA LEU A 23 7.70 -44.03 3.02
C LEU A 23 8.38 -43.08 2.04
N VAL A 24 9.31 -43.60 1.23
CA VAL A 24 9.99 -42.86 0.16
C VAL A 24 8.98 -42.30 -0.86
N ILE A 25 8.02 -43.11 -1.33
CA ILE A 25 6.99 -42.65 -2.28
C ILE A 25 6.13 -41.53 -1.67
N THR A 26 5.76 -41.63 -0.38
CA THR A 26 4.98 -40.58 0.30
C THR A 26 5.75 -39.28 0.52
N THR A 27 7.08 -39.34 0.72
CA THR A 27 7.90 -38.13 0.87
C THR A 27 8.20 -37.45 -0.47
N PHE A 28 8.28 -38.21 -1.57
CA PHE A 28 8.53 -37.66 -2.91
C PHE A 28 7.28 -37.15 -3.67
N GLN A 29 6.07 -37.52 -3.23
CA GLN A 29 4.82 -37.05 -3.86
C GLN A 29 4.22 -35.78 -3.23
N SER A 30 4.80 -35.27 -2.14
CA SER A 30 4.30 -34.07 -1.44
C SER A 30 5.02 -32.80 -1.91
N ALA A 31 5.04 -32.53 -3.22
CA ALA A 31 5.29 -31.17 -3.67
C ALA A 31 4.04 -30.33 -3.29
N PRO A 32 4.19 -29.17 -2.63
CA PRO A 32 3.05 -28.31 -2.37
C PRO A 32 2.38 -27.97 -3.70
N PRO A 33 1.04 -27.86 -3.77
CA PRO A 33 0.36 -27.46 -4.98
C PRO A 33 0.94 -26.12 -5.42
N VAL A 34 1.65 -26.11 -6.54
CA VAL A 34 2.04 -24.89 -7.22
C VAL A 34 0.73 -24.26 -7.64
N HIS A 35 0.29 -23.23 -6.92
CA HIS A 35 -0.78 -22.38 -7.38
C HIS A 35 -0.27 -21.76 -8.68
N ASN A 36 -0.74 -22.27 -9.81
CA ASN A 36 -0.60 -21.61 -11.10
C ASN A 36 -1.32 -20.26 -10.93
N VAL A 37 -0.56 -19.20 -10.64
CA VAL A 37 -1.06 -17.85 -10.81
C VAL A 37 -1.47 -17.80 -12.28
N PRO A 38 -2.75 -17.52 -12.62
CA PRO A 38 -3.13 -17.36 -14.01
C PRO A 38 -2.14 -16.38 -14.60
N GLU A 39 -1.42 -16.80 -15.64
CA GLU A 39 -0.60 -15.87 -16.38
C GLU A 39 -1.54 -14.74 -16.79
N MET A 40 -1.33 -13.56 -16.19
CA MET A 40 -2.02 -12.36 -16.62
C MET A 40 -1.45 -12.07 -17.99
N ARG A 41 -1.97 -12.78 -18.99
CA ARG A 41 -1.76 -12.46 -20.39
C ARG A 41 -2.30 -11.05 -20.47
N ALA A 42 -1.39 -10.07 -20.53
CA ALA A 42 -1.73 -8.73 -20.89
C ALA A 42 -2.36 -8.88 -22.28
N THR A 43 -3.69 -9.02 -22.32
CA THR A 43 -4.45 -8.69 -23.50
C THR A 43 -4.17 -7.22 -23.64
N GLY A 44 -3.09 -6.91 -24.35
CA GLY A 44 -2.57 -5.57 -24.50
C GLY A 44 -3.75 -4.72 -24.91
N SER A 45 -4.27 -3.96 -23.96
CA SER A 45 -5.27 -2.98 -24.27
C SER A 45 -4.52 -2.04 -25.19
N LYS A 46 -4.90 -2.03 -26.48
CA LYS A 46 -4.28 -1.19 -27.51
C LYS A 46 -4.40 0.32 -27.20
N THR A 47 -4.87 0.68 -26.01
CA THR A 47 -5.33 1.99 -25.60
C THR A 47 -4.73 2.45 -24.27
N ALA A 48 -3.65 1.83 -23.77
CA ALA A 48 -2.96 2.36 -22.57
C ALA A 48 -2.55 3.84 -22.73
N ASN A 49 -2.36 4.27 -23.99
CA ASN A 49 -2.06 5.65 -24.37
C ASN A 49 -3.30 6.55 -24.60
N ASP A 50 -4.54 6.05 -24.47
CA ASP A 50 -5.76 6.80 -24.82
C ASP A 50 -6.58 7.27 -23.59
N VAL A 51 -6.05 7.19 -22.37
CA VAL A 51 -6.78 7.66 -21.18
C VAL A 51 -6.77 9.20 -21.13
N LYS A 52 -7.70 9.81 -21.85
CA LYS A 52 -7.95 11.26 -21.81
C LYS A 52 -9.01 11.56 -20.75
N LEU A 53 -8.56 11.83 -19.52
CA LEU A 53 -9.43 12.24 -18.42
C LEU A 53 -10.15 13.56 -18.76
N GLN A 54 -11.48 13.50 -18.84
CA GLN A 54 -12.33 14.65 -19.15
C GLN A 54 -13.16 15.05 -17.92
N GLY A 55 -13.89 16.17 -18.05
CA GLY A 55 -14.69 16.73 -16.95
C GLY A 55 -15.64 15.72 -16.29
N ALA A 56 -16.29 14.84 -17.08
CA ALA A 56 -17.16 13.80 -16.54
C ALA A 56 -16.42 12.74 -15.69
N ASP A 57 -15.18 12.42 -16.05
CA ASP A 57 -14.34 11.44 -15.34
C ASP A 57 -13.84 12.01 -14.01
N LEU A 58 -13.68 13.32 -13.91
CA LEU A 58 -13.21 14.00 -12.69
C LEU A 58 -14.35 14.49 -11.79
N GLN A 59 -15.57 14.68 -12.32
CA GLN A 59 -16.68 15.32 -11.59
C GLN A 59 -17.82 14.38 -11.17
N GLY A 60 -17.76 13.09 -11.45
CA GLY A 60 -18.82 12.14 -11.06
C GLY A 60 -18.82 11.75 -9.57
N ASN A 61 -19.78 10.89 -9.22
CA ASN A 61 -20.06 10.48 -7.85
C ASN A 61 -19.00 9.52 -7.26
N ALA A 62 -19.08 9.30 -5.95
CA ALA A 62 -18.34 8.26 -5.25
C ALA A 62 -18.64 6.89 -5.89
N ILE A 63 -17.58 6.14 -6.20
CA ILE A 63 -17.68 4.83 -6.86
C ILE A 63 -17.78 3.70 -5.81
N MET A 64 -17.11 3.89 -4.68
CA MET A 64 -16.95 2.85 -3.66
C MET A 64 -18.19 2.76 -2.75
N PRO A 65 -18.50 1.57 -2.21
CA PRO A 65 -19.62 1.37 -1.29
C PRO A 65 -19.33 1.95 0.10
N LYS A 66 -20.33 1.87 0.99
CA LYS A 66 -20.20 2.29 2.38
C LYS A 66 -19.15 1.44 3.11
N LEU A 67 -18.28 2.08 3.90
CA LEU A 67 -17.29 1.39 4.75
C LEU A 67 -17.75 1.36 6.22
N GLY A 68 -18.49 0.32 6.59
CA GLY A 68 -19.12 0.23 7.92
C GLY A 68 -18.21 -0.20 9.08
N ASN A 69 -16.97 -0.62 8.84
CA ASN A 69 -16.03 -0.95 9.92
C ASN A 69 -15.25 0.30 10.33
N GLU A 70 -15.56 0.84 11.51
CA GLU A 70 -14.99 2.11 11.99
C GLU A 70 -13.48 2.04 12.26
N THR A 71 -12.95 0.91 12.76
CA THR A 71 -11.50 0.75 12.98
C THR A 71 -10.75 0.78 11.66
N ALA A 72 -11.21 -0.02 10.69
CA ALA A 72 -10.60 -0.06 9.35
C ALA A 72 -10.72 1.30 8.64
N LYS A 73 -11.84 2.00 8.81
CA LYS A 73 -12.06 3.36 8.30
C LYS A 73 -11.09 4.37 8.90
N ALA A 74 -10.82 4.29 10.20
CA ALA A 74 -9.87 5.17 10.87
C ALA A 74 -8.42 4.91 10.43
N GLU A 75 -8.03 3.63 10.30
CA GLU A 75 -6.71 3.23 9.78
C GLU A 75 -6.50 3.69 8.34
N LEU A 76 -7.48 3.42 7.47
CA LEU A 76 -7.49 3.91 6.09
C LEU A 76 -7.39 5.43 6.03
N GLY A 77 -8.14 6.13 6.88
CA GLY A 77 -8.09 7.59 7.01
C GLY A 77 -6.68 8.11 7.29
N ARG A 78 -6.02 7.58 8.32
CA ARG A 78 -4.64 7.98 8.67
C ARG A 78 -3.65 7.70 7.54
N ALA A 79 -3.72 6.52 6.93
CA ALA A 79 -2.85 6.15 5.82
C ALA A 79 -3.07 7.05 4.59
N ALA A 80 -4.32 7.34 4.27
CA ALA A 80 -4.69 8.17 3.14
C ALA A 80 -4.26 9.63 3.32
N TRP A 81 -4.43 10.20 4.53
CA TRP A 81 -3.92 11.54 4.84
C TRP A 81 -2.39 11.59 4.78
N LYS A 82 -1.70 10.56 5.28
CA LYS A 82 -0.23 10.48 5.15
C LYS A 82 0.20 10.48 3.69
N LEU A 83 -0.44 9.67 2.83
CA LEU A 83 -0.17 9.67 1.40
C LEU A 83 -0.42 11.05 0.78
N LEU A 84 -1.62 11.60 0.97
CA LEU A 84 -2.04 12.88 0.39
C LEU A 84 -1.07 14.00 0.77
N HIS A 85 -0.82 14.21 2.06
CA HIS A 85 0.08 15.27 2.50
C HIS A 85 1.52 15.07 2.01
N THR A 86 2.00 13.81 1.96
CA THR A 86 3.33 13.52 1.41
C THR A 86 3.38 13.84 -0.09
N THR A 87 2.36 13.48 -0.88
CA THR A 87 2.28 13.85 -2.30
C THR A 87 2.36 15.36 -2.50
N MET A 88 1.66 16.15 -1.67
CA MET A 88 1.66 17.62 -1.75
C MET A 88 3.01 18.20 -1.33
N ALA A 89 3.65 17.66 -0.30
CA ALA A 89 4.98 18.08 0.14
C ALA A 89 6.07 17.76 -0.89
N ARG A 90 5.89 16.70 -1.69
CA ARG A 90 6.79 16.31 -2.79
C ARG A 90 6.57 17.07 -4.09
N PHE A 91 5.43 17.75 -4.25
CA PHE A 91 5.08 18.44 -5.49
C PHE A 91 6.12 19.54 -5.82
N PRO A 92 6.37 19.86 -7.10
CA PRO A 92 7.36 20.88 -7.45
C PRO A 92 6.97 22.29 -6.97
N ASP A 93 7.97 23.12 -6.65
CA ASP A 93 7.73 24.54 -6.35
C ASP A 93 7.31 25.33 -7.60
N LYS A 94 7.73 24.88 -8.78
CA LYS A 94 7.41 25.47 -10.10
C LYS A 94 6.96 24.36 -11.07
N PRO A 95 5.74 23.82 -10.91
CA PRO A 95 5.24 22.76 -11.77
C PRO A 95 4.95 23.27 -13.18
N THR A 96 5.07 22.39 -14.17
CA THR A 96 4.54 22.60 -15.51
C THR A 96 3.00 22.56 -15.50
N SER A 97 2.38 23.00 -16.60
CA SER A 97 0.92 22.90 -16.76
C SER A 97 0.43 21.45 -16.76
N GLU A 98 1.25 20.52 -17.26
CA GLU A 98 0.95 19.09 -17.26
C GLU A 98 0.98 18.54 -15.82
N GLU A 99 2.04 18.79 -15.06
CA GLU A 99 2.17 18.33 -13.67
C GLU A 99 1.04 18.89 -12.77
N SER A 100 0.67 20.15 -12.99
CA SER A 100 -0.45 20.79 -12.28
C SER A 100 -1.79 20.11 -12.63
N ALA A 101 -2.00 19.77 -13.91
CA ALA A 101 -3.18 19.05 -14.36
C ALA A 101 -3.21 17.62 -13.81
N ALA A 102 -2.06 16.93 -13.77
CA ALA A 102 -1.91 15.60 -13.19
C ALA A 102 -2.25 15.60 -11.70
N LEU A 103 -1.74 16.55 -10.90
CA LEU A 103 -2.08 16.67 -9.48
C LEU A 103 -3.57 16.95 -9.27
N LYS A 104 -4.16 17.83 -10.09
CA LYS A 104 -5.59 18.13 -10.03
C LYS A 104 -6.43 16.89 -10.33
N ALA A 105 -6.07 16.15 -11.39
CA ALA A 105 -6.73 14.90 -11.75
C ALA A 105 -6.59 13.85 -10.63
N TYR A 106 -5.39 13.69 -10.07
CA TYR A 106 -5.13 12.82 -8.92
C TYR A 106 -6.07 13.13 -7.75
N ILE A 107 -6.23 14.39 -7.36
CA ILE A 107 -7.09 14.77 -6.23
C ILE A 107 -8.56 14.42 -6.48
N HIS A 108 -9.07 14.69 -7.69
CA HIS A 108 -10.44 14.33 -8.06
C HIS A 108 -10.63 12.81 -8.11
N LEU A 109 -9.68 12.07 -8.68
CA LEU A 109 -9.72 10.60 -8.71
C LEU A 109 -9.60 10.01 -7.31
N PHE A 110 -8.72 10.55 -6.47
CA PHE A 110 -8.56 10.17 -5.06
C PHE A 110 -9.90 10.30 -4.33
N GLN A 111 -10.61 11.42 -4.50
CA GLN A 111 -11.96 11.58 -3.94
C GLN A 111 -12.89 10.49 -4.48
N ARG A 112 -12.99 10.31 -5.80
CA ARG A 112 -13.97 9.41 -6.41
C ARG A 112 -13.75 7.92 -6.09
N LEU A 113 -12.50 7.51 -6.01
CA LEU A 113 -12.06 6.14 -5.76
C LEU A 113 -11.79 5.86 -4.28
N TYR A 114 -12.01 6.82 -3.39
CA TYR A 114 -11.74 6.64 -1.96
C TYR A 114 -12.57 5.47 -1.40
N PRO A 115 -11.95 4.45 -0.75
CA PRO A 115 -12.65 3.20 -0.40
C PRO A 115 -13.81 3.31 0.59
N CYS A 116 -13.93 4.43 1.31
CA CYS A 116 -15.11 4.76 2.11
C CYS A 116 -16.06 5.65 1.29
N GLY A 117 -17.12 5.07 0.74
CA GLY A 117 -18.06 5.77 -0.15
C GLY A 117 -18.73 7.00 0.47
N GLU A 118 -19.16 6.92 1.73
CA GLU A 118 -19.72 8.06 2.45
C GLU A 118 -18.66 9.15 2.72
N CYS A 119 -17.43 8.76 3.03
CA CYS A 119 -16.32 9.69 3.21
C CYS A 119 -15.99 10.40 1.89
N SER A 120 -15.99 9.66 0.78
CA SER A 120 -15.82 10.19 -0.58
C SER A 120 -16.85 11.25 -0.92
N GLN A 121 -18.13 10.99 -0.63
CA GLN A 121 -19.22 11.94 -0.86
C GLN A 121 -19.10 13.19 0.02
N HIS A 122 -18.69 13.05 1.27
CA HIS A 122 -18.44 14.19 2.15
C HIS A 122 -17.25 15.02 1.66
N PHE A 123 -16.14 14.36 1.31
CA PHE A 123 -14.96 15.03 0.78
C PHE A 123 -15.25 15.74 -0.54
N ARG A 124 -16.15 15.19 -1.38
CA ARG A 124 -16.64 15.87 -2.59
C ARG A 124 -17.22 17.25 -2.29
N LYS A 125 -18.10 17.34 -1.30
CA LYS A 125 -18.71 18.62 -0.89
C LYS A 125 -17.65 19.64 -0.44
N ILE A 126 -16.59 19.17 0.22
CA ILE A 126 -15.47 20.01 0.67
C ILE A 126 -14.69 20.52 -0.55
N ILE A 127 -14.28 19.66 -1.48
CA ILE A 127 -13.49 20.08 -2.64
C ILE A 127 -14.30 20.92 -3.65
N ASP A 128 -15.62 20.77 -3.71
CA ASP A 128 -16.48 21.64 -4.53
C ASP A 128 -16.50 23.08 -3.98
N LYS A 129 -16.44 23.23 -2.65
CA LYS A 129 -16.37 24.54 -1.98
C LYS A 129 -14.94 25.11 -1.97
N PHE A 130 -13.95 24.24 -1.85
CA PHE A 130 -12.53 24.58 -1.74
C PHE A 130 -11.75 23.84 -2.84
N PRO A 131 -11.77 24.35 -4.09
CA PRO A 131 -11.18 23.65 -5.21
C PRO A 131 -9.65 23.46 -5.05
N PRO A 132 -9.09 22.35 -5.57
CA PRO A 132 -7.66 22.06 -5.46
C PRO A 132 -6.76 23.20 -5.93
N GLN A 133 -5.81 23.59 -5.06
CA GLN A 133 -4.76 24.56 -5.39
C GLN A 133 -3.50 23.80 -5.78
N VAL A 134 -3.12 23.86 -7.06
CA VAL A 134 -2.05 23.02 -7.64
C VAL A 134 -0.96 23.86 -8.32
N ALA A 135 -0.85 25.14 -7.96
CA ALA A 135 0.07 26.07 -8.62
C ALA A 135 1.53 25.89 -8.18
N THR A 136 1.74 25.44 -6.94
CA THR A 136 3.06 25.23 -6.31
C THR A 136 2.95 24.18 -5.19
N ARG A 137 4.08 23.65 -4.73
CA ARG A 137 4.17 22.84 -3.50
C ARG A 137 3.45 23.48 -2.32
N SER A 138 3.77 24.75 -2.03
CA SER A 138 3.25 25.46 -0.87
C SER A 138 1.74 25.65 -0.91
N THR A 139 1.19 26.00 -2.09
CA THR A 139 -0.27 26.16 -2.26
C THR A 139 -1.00 24.83 -2.16
N ALA A 140 -0.42 23.75 -2.69
CA ALA A 140 -0.98 22.41 -2.59
C ALA A 140 -0.98 21.86 -1.15
N ALA A 141 0.14 22.03 -0.42
CA ALA A 141 0.25 21.62 0.98
C ALA A 141 -0.70 22.42 1.90
N ALA A 142 -0.75 23.74 1.72
CA ALA A 142 -1.68 24.59 2.47
C ALA A 142 -3.15 24.22 2.21
N TRP A 143 -3.50 23.97 0.95
CA TRP A 143 -4.84 23.50 0.58
C TRP A 143 -5.17 22.15 1.22
N ALA A 144 -4.25 21.18 1.18
CA ALA A 144 -4.47 19.87 1.80
C ALA A 144 -4.67 19.98 3.31
N CYS A 145 -3.91 20.85 3.99
CA CYS A 145 -4.11 21.14 5.40
C CYS A 145 -5.49 21.75 5.67
N HIS A 146 -5.89 22.73 4.87
CA HIS A 146 -7.19 23.38 5.02
C HIS A 146 -8.35 22.38 4.90
N VAL A 147 -8.37 21.55 3.85
CA VAL A 147 -9.46 20.58 3.67
C VAL A 147 -9.43 19.44 4.69
N HIS A 148 -8.24 19.07 5.19
CA HIS A 148 -8.12 18.13 6.32
C HIS A 148 -8.76 18.74 7.58
N ASN A 149 -8.55 20.03 7.83
CA ASN A 149 -9.19 20.72 8.94
C ASN A 149 -10.71 20.85 8.77
N GLU A 150 -11.25 20.98 7.56
CA GLU A 150 -12.70 20.90 7.33
C GLU A 150 -13.28 19.52 7.73
N VAL A 151 -12.53 18.44 7.48
CA VAL A 151 -12.88 17.11 7.99
C VAL A 151 -12.76 17.05 9.51
N ASN A 152 -11.69 17.59 10.11
CA ASN A 152 -11.52 17.64 11.57
C ASN A 152 -12.69 18.36 12.25
N LYS A 153 -13.12 19.52 11.73
CA LYS A 153 -14.31 20.23 12.20
C LYS A 153 -15.56 19.35 12.15
N SER A 154 -15.77 18.62 11.05
CA SER A 154 -16.93 17.75 10.89
C SER A 154 -16.95 16.55 11.85
N LEU A 155 -15.78 16.20 12.38
CA LEU A 155 -15.57 15.08 13.31
C LEU A 155 -15.30 15.55 14.75
N ASP A 156 -15.48 16.84 15.04
CA ASP A 156 -15.19 17.46 16.34
C ASP A 156 -13.77 17.17 16.85
N LYS A 157 -12.78 17.32 15.97
CA LYS A 157 -11.35 17.17 16.25
C LYS A 157 -10.66 18.52 16.33
N GLU A 158 -9.52 18.54 17.03
CA GLU A 158 -8.64 19.70 17.08
C GLU A 158 -8.24 20.18 15.68
N ILE A 159 -8.12 21.50 15.54
CA ILE A 159 -7.71 22.14 14.29
C ILE A 159 -6.20 22.23 14.28
N PHE A 160 -5.59 21.67 13.23
CA PHE A 160 -4.15 21.75 13.03
C PHE A 160 -3.76 23.14 12.53
N ASP A 161 -2.72 23.73 13.11
CA ASP A 161 -2.16 24.98 12.59
C ASP A 161 -1.37 24.73 11.31
N CYS A 162 -1.95 25.12 10.18
CA CYS A 162 -1.34 24.93 8.87
C CYS A 162 -0.01 25.67 8.66
N SER A 163 0.34 26.62 9.54
CA SER A 163 1.68 27.25 9.50
C SER A 163 2.81 26.23 9.73
N ASN A 164 2.52 25.13 10.45
CA ASN A 164 3.48 24.08 10.79
C ASN A 164 3.48 22.91 9.77
N ILE A 165 2.74 23.01 8.66
CA ILE A 165 2.55 21.86 7.75
C ILE A 165 3.85 21.40 7.09
N GLY A 166 4.77 22.33 6.78
CA GLY A 166 6.05 22.04 6.14
C GLY A 166 7.00 21.26 7.04
N ASP A 167 6.98 21.52 8.35
CA ASP A 167 7.80 20.81 9.33
C ASP A 167 7.18 19.43 9.68
N PHE A 168 5.84 19.35 9.70
CA PHE A 168 5.13 18.11 10.07
C PHE A 168 5.13 17.06 8.95
N TYR A 169 4.96 17.49 7.69
CA TYR A 169 5.13 16.64 6.52
C TYR A 169 6.38 17.06 5.76
N ASP A 170 7.54 16.70 6.32
CA ASP A 170 8.80 16.80 5.60
C ASP A 170 8.69 16.12 4.23
N CYS A 171 9.20 16.78 3.19
CA CYS A 171 9.21 16.26 1.84
C CYS A 171 10.11 15.03 1.71
N GLY A 172 10.88 14.62 2.73
CA GLY A 172 11.84 13.52 2.62
C GLY A 172 12.81 13.74 1.46
N CYS A 173 13.03 15.00 1.11
CA CYS A 173 13.99 15.39 0.09
C CYS A 173 15.37 14.98 0.63
N ALA A 174 16.17 14.29 -0.18
CA ALA A 174 17.58 14.14 0.16
C ALA A 174 18.16 15.55 0.34
N GLU A 175 18.80 15.82 1.47
CA GLU A 175 19.56 17.06 1.59
C GLU A 175 20.71 16.98 0.59
N ASP A 176 20.75 17.89 -0.37
CA ASP A 176 21.94 18.06 -1.20
C ASP A 176 23.11 18.36 -0.25
N GLU A 177 24.26 17.70 -0.41
CA GLU A 177 25.43 17.77 0.49
C GLU A 177 26.03 19.18 0.69
N LYS A 178 25.42 20.23 0.14
CA LYS A 178 25.90 21.61 0.16
C LYS A 178 25.27 22.52 1.20
N ASP A 179 24.18 22.10 1.88
CA ASP A 179 23.44 22.98 2.79
C ASP A 179 23.64 22.70 4.30
N ALA A 180 24.54 21.77 4.66
CA ALA A 180 24.84 21.36 6.04
C ALA A 180 25.55 22.40 6.93
N LYS A 181 25.52 23.70 6.60
CA LYS A 181 26.25 24.75 7.33
C LYS A 181 25.41 25.76 8.11
N THR A 182 24.08 25.61 8.19
CA THR A 182 23.28 26.52 9.01
C THR A 182 22.07 25.83 9.65
N LYS A 183 22.27 25.06 10.72
CA LYS A 183 21.31 24.93 11.84
C LYS A 183 21.93 24.09 12.97
N GLY A 184 22.69 24.76 13.83
CA GLY A 184 23.13 24.23 15.11
C GLY A 184 22.49 25.00 16.27
N SER A 185 22.10 24.26 17.32
CA SER A 185 21.68 24.73 18.66
C SER A 185 20.16 25.01 18.79
N LYS A 186 19.39 24.43 19.73
CA LYS A 186 19.73 23.61 20.91
C LYS A 186 18.47 22.89 21.45
N SER A 187 18.74 21.70 21.98
CA SER A 187 17.90 20.82 22.80
C SER A 187 17.50 21.43 24.16
N SER A 188 16.38 20.96 24.75
CA SER A 188 16.33 20.62 26.19
C SER A 188 15.24 19.56 26.48
N LYS A 189 15.38 18.89 27.63
CA LYS A 189 15.03 17.50 27.96
C LYS A 189 14.39 17.44 29.36
N GLY A 190 13.53 16.45 29.63
CA GLY A 190 13.15 15.97 30.99
C GLY A 190 11.96 14.97 30.92
N ALA A 191 12.15 13.64 31.09
CA ALA A 191 12.21 12.82 32.33
C ALA A 191 10.80 12.43 32.89
N LYS A 192 10.32 11.17 32.69
CA LYS A 192 10.20 10.01 33.66
C LYS A 192 8.95 10.08 34.57
N ASP A 193 8.17 9.04 34.98
CA ASP A 193 8.31 7.57 35.20
C ASP A 193 6.92 6.85 35.20
N ASP A 194 6.96 5.50 35.25
CA ASP A 194 5.97 4.38 35.35
C ASP A 194 4.62 4.51 36.13
N LYS A 195 3.56 3.78 35.69
CA LYS A 195 3.13 2.46 36.27
C LYS A 195 1.88 1.82 35.60
N SER A 196 1.80 0.50 35.74
CA SER A 196 0.85 -0.51 35.24
C SER A 196 -0.61 -0.39 35.72
N ASP A 197 -1.56 -1.03 35.00
CA ASP A 197 -2.30 -2.22 35.49
C ASP A 197 -3.15 -2.88 34.36
N GLU A 198 -3.08 -4.22 34.33
CA GLU A 198 -3.89 -5.26 33.65
C GLU A 198 -5.39 -5.16 34.04
N ASP A 199 -6.41 -5.77 33.43
CA ASP A 199 -6.70 -6.66 32.31
C ASP A 199 -8.24 -6.64 32.17
N ASP A 200 -8.80 -6.92 30.99
CA ASP A 200 -9.95 -7.85 30.86
C ASP A 200 -10.41 -8.00 29.40
N ALA A 201 -10.28 -9.22 28.90
CA ALA A 201 -10.49 -9.62 27.52
C ALA A 201 -11.94 -10.01 27.21
N LYS A 202 -12.34 -9.86 25.95
CA LYS A 202 -13.20 -10.87 25.28
C LYS A 202 -12.93 -10.94 23.77
N PRO A 203 -12.76 -12.15 23.19
CA PRO A 203 -12.11 -12.29 21.89
C PRO A 203 -13.09 -12.07 20.74
N ALA A 204 -12.77 -11.10 19.88
CA ALA A 204 -13.35 -11.03 18.55
C ALA A 204 -12.64 -12.05 17.64
N LYS A 205 -13.43 -12.90 17.01
CA LYS A 205 -13.04 -13.99 16.12
C LYS A 205 -12.04 -13.49 15.06
N ALA A 206 -10.76 -13.85 15.26
CA ALA A 206 -9.68 -13.50 14.34
C ALA A 206 -9.98 -14.07 12.95
N LYS A 207 -10.09 -13.18 11.96
CA LYS A 207 -9.91 -13.57 10.57
C LYS A 207 -8.44 -13.94 10.41
N ALA A 208 -8.13 -14.88 9.51
CA ALA A 208 -6.76 -15.27 9.23
C ALA A 208 -6.01 -14.08 8.64
N ASP A 209 -5.39 -13.28 9.51
CA ASP A 209 -4.40 -12.29 9.12
C ASP A 209 -3.15 -13.03 8.67
N MET A 210 -2.59 -12.57 7.55
CA MET A 210 -1.28 -13.01 7.08
C MET A 210 -0.28 -12.81 8.21
N SER A 211 0.58 -13.81 8.46
CA SER A 211 1.57 -13.70 9.53
C SER A 211 2.44 -12.46 9.32
N GLU A 212 2.89 -11.82 10.39
CA GLU A 212 3.78 -10.66 10.31
C GLU A 212 5.03 -10.98 9.48
N LEU A 213 5.57 -12.21 9.61
CA LEU A 213 6.64 -12.72 8.76
C LEU A 213 6.29 -12.76 7.26
N GLN A 214 5.04 -13.10 6.92
CA GLN A 214 4.59 -13.12 5.54
C GLN A 214 4.31 -11.71 5.02
N LYS A 215 3.84 -10.80 5.88
CA LYS A 215 3.75 -9.36 5.55
C LYS A 215 5.15 -8.81 5.29
N GLU A 216 6.10 -9.02 6.19
CA GLU A 216 7.50 -8.64 6.04
C GLU A 216 8.13 -9.22 4.76
N LYS A 217 7.88 -10.49 4.47
CA LYS A 217 8.35 -11.13 3.22
C LYS A 217 7.72 -10.54 1.95
N LEU A 218 6.45 -10.11 2.01
CA LEU A 218 5.72 -9.59 0.85
C LEU A 218 5.86 -8.08 0.66
N THR A 219 6.00 -7.32 1.75
CA THR A 219 6.04 -5.87 1.76
C THR A 219 7.43 -5.30 2.03
N GLY A 220 8.36 -6.12 2.53
CA GLY A 220 9.75 -5.78 2.84
C GLY A 220 9.90 -4.90 4.08
N GLU A 221 11.02 -5.01 4.77
CA GLU A 221 11.53 -3.93 5.62
C GLU A 221 12.13 -2.86 4.69
N ASN A 222 11.49 -1.69 4.59
CA ASN A 222 12.01 -0.44 4.04
C ASN A 222 12.94 -0.51 2.80
N GLY A 223 12.39 -0.21 1.62
CA GLY A 223 13.17 0.24 0.47
C GLY A 223 13.20 -0.75 -0.68
N ARG A 224 12.19 -0.67 -1.55
CA ARG A 224 12.16 -1.42 -2.81
C ARG A 224 13.23 -0.85 -3.75
N MET A 225 14.40 -1.48 -3.81
CA MET A 225 15.23 -1.36 -5.02
C MET A 225 14.44 -1.99 -6.15
N PHE A 226 14.07 -1.16 -7.13
CA PHE A 226 13.42 -1.63 -8.33
C PHE A 226 14.46 -2.35 -9.18
N ASP A 227 14.24 -3.63 -9.44
CA ASP A 227 15.07 -4.44 -10.33
C ASP A 227 14.37 -4.52 -11.70
N GLU A 228 14.86 -3.73 -12.64
CA GLU A 228 14.32 -3.67 -14.00
C GLU A 228 14.59 -4.97 -14.77
N ASP A 229 15.64 -5.71 -14.42
CA ASP A 229 16.08 -6.92 -15.11
C ASP A 229 15.11 -8.11 -14.88
N VAL A 230 14.23 -7.99 -13.89
CA VAL A 230 13.19 -8.99 -13.58
C VAL A 230 11.90 -8.74 -14.39
N LEU A 231 11.79 -7.61 -15.09
CA LEU A 231 10.63 -7.35 -15.94
C LEU A 231 10.69 -8.19 -17.23
N PRO A 232 9.57 -8.81 -17.65
CA PRO A 232 9.52 -9.47 -18.94
C PRO A 232 9.74 -8.45 -20.06
N ALA A 233 10.58 -8.78 -21.03
CA ALA A 233 10.78 -7.95 -22.21
C ALA A 233 9.43 -7.71 -22.90
N VAL A 234 9.13 -6.44 -23.18
CA VAL A 234 7.93 -6.06 -23.94
C VAL A 234 8.11 -6.59 -25.36
N ILE A 235 7.37 -7.65 -25.73
CA ILE A 235 7.34 -8.16 -27.10
C ILE A 235 6.50 -7.19 -27.92
N ASP A 236 7.17 -6.25 -28.61
CA ASP A 236 6.52 -5.37 -29.56
C ASP A 236 5.94 -6.20 -30.71
N SER A 237 4.61 -6.33 -30.73
CA SER A 237 3.88 -7.05 -31.78
C SER A 237 3.67 -6.12 -32.98
N GLY A 238 4.78 -5.65 -33.54
CA GLY A 238 4.82 -4.43 -34.35
C GLY A 238 5.68 -4.50 -35.61
N ASP A 239 5.98 -5.66 -36.20
CA ASP A 239 6.44 -5.72 -37.59
C ASP A 239 6.11 -7.05 -38.28
N THR A 240 5.02 -7.06 -39.06
CA THR A 240 4.89 -7.96 -40.21
C THR A 240 4.51 -7.13 -41.43
N ARG A 241 5.46 -6.38 -41.98
CA ARG A 241 5.47 -6.07 -43.42
C ARG A 241 6.69 -6.72 -44.07
N GLY A 242 6.45 -7.88 -44.66
CA GLY A 242 7.43 -8.58 -45.48
C GLY A 242 6.79 -9.79 -46.16
N GLY A 243 6.03 -9.53 -47.21
CA GLY A 243 5.44 -10.51 -48.12
C GLY A 243 5.07 -9.83 -49.42
#